data_AF-A0A009QGN5-F1
#
_entry.id   AF-A0A009QGN5-F1
#
_cell.length_a   1.000
_cell.length_b   1.000
_cell.length_c   1.000
_cell.angle_alpha   90.00
_cell.angle_beta   90.00
_cell.angle_gamma   90.00
#
_symmetry.space_group_name_H-M   'P 1'
#
loop_
_entity.id
_entity.type
_entity.pdbx_description
1 polymer ?
#
loop_
_entity_poly.entity_id
_entity_poly.type
_entity_poly.pdbx_seq_one_letter_code
_entity_poly.pdbx_strand_id
1 'polypeptide(L)' 'MGRRTDYGFLWVLIGVFMIVVGIGGTLINAKMVCEKQEVFWIKGTQYSCSIFK' A
#
# COMPACT_ATOMS: atom_id res chain seq x y z
N MET A 1 23.23 -33.31 -13.09
CA MET A 1 23.26 -32.13 -12.18
C MET A 1 21.92 -31.42 -12.29
N GLY A 2 20.96 -31.74 -11.42
CA GLY A 2 19.67 -31.04 -11.40
C GLY A 2 19.87 -29.68 -10.74
N ARG A 3 19.67 -28.59 -11.49
CA ARG A 3 19.50 -27.27 -10.88
C ARG A 3 18.18 -27.30 -10.12
N ARG A 4 18.22 -27.46 -8.81
CA ARG A 4 17.09 -27.09 -7.96
C ARG A 4 16.94 -25.58 -8.12
N THR A 5 15.95 -25.16 -8.90
CA THR A 5 15.57 -23.75 -9.01
C THR A 5 15.07 -23.32 -7.63
N ASP A 6 15.81 -22.43 -6.98
CA ASP A 6 15.42 -21.86 -5.69
C ASP A 6 14.34 -20.81 -5.95
N TYR A 7 13.08 -21.23 -5.81
CA TYR A 7 11.92 -20.33 -5.94
C TYR A 7 11.75 -19.43 -4.71
N GLY A 8 12.60 -19.53 -3.68
CA GLY A 8 12.51 -18.71 -2.47
C GLY A 8 12.54 -17.21 -2.79
N PHE A 9 13.45 -16.80 -3.68
CA PHE A 9 13.54 -15.42 -4.15
C PHE A 9 12.27 -14.94 -4.89
N LEU A 10 11.62 -15.83 -5.66
CA LEU A 10 10.39 -15.50 -6.38
C LEU A 10 9.24 -15.23 -5.39
N TRP A 11 9.12 -16.03 -4.33
CA TRP A 11 8.11 -15.83 -3.29
C TRP A 11 8.34 -14.55 -2.49
N VAL A 12 9.59 -14.21 -2.21
CA VAL A 12 9.94 -12.92 -1.57
C VAL A 12 9.52 -11.75 -2.45
N LEU A 13 9.81 -11.79 -3.76
CA LEU A 13 9.39 -10.75 -4.70
C LEU A 13 7.86 -10.61 -4.77
N ILE A 14 7.13 -11.72 -4.81
CA ILE A 14 5.66 -11.70 -4.82
C ILE A 14 5.11 -11.10 -3.51
N GLY A 15 5.69 -11.46 -2.37
CA GLY A 15 5.31 -10.90 -1.07
C GLY A 15 5.53 -9.38 -1.01
N VAL A 16 6.70 -8.91 -1.45
CA VAL A 16 7.01 -7.47 -1.52
C VAL A 16 6.04 -6.76 -2.46
N PHE A 17 5.77 -7.33 -3.63
CA PHE A 17 4.83 -6.76 -4.60
C PHE A 17 3.43 -6.59 -4.00
N MET A 18 2.90 -7.61 -3.30
CA MET A 18 1.58 -7.51 -2.66
C MET A 18 1.53 -6.43 -1.57
N ILE A 19 2.60 -6.27 -0.79
CA ILE A 19 2.69 -5.20 0.23
C ILE A 19 2.64 -3.82 -0.43
N VAL A 20 3.42 -3.61 -1.49
CA VAL A 20 3.48 -2.33 -2.22
C VAL A 20 2.12 -2.01 -2.84
N VAL A 21 1.45 -2.99 -3.46
CA VAL A 21 0.11 -2.79 -4.04
C VAL A 21 -0.93 -2.49 -2.96
N GLY A 22 -0.89 -3.17 -1.81
CA GLY A 22 -1.79 -2.93 -0.70
C GLY A 22 -1.65 -1.51 -0.12
N ILE A 23 -0.42 -1.07 0.11
CA ILE A 23 -0.11 0.29 0.58
C ILE A 23 -0.49 1.33 -0.49
N GLY A 24 -0.14 1.07 -1.76
CA GLY A 24 -0.47 1.96 -2.87
C GLY A 24 -1.97 2.17 -3.04
N GLY A 25 -2.77 1.09 -3.00
CA GLY A 25 -4.22 1.18 -3.10
C GLY A 25 -4.86 1.97 -1.95
N THR A 26 -4.38 1.77 -0.73
CA THR A 26 -4.85 2.53 0.44
C THR A 26 -4.45 4.01 0.38
N LEU A 27 -3.23 4.32 -0.08
CA LEU A 27 -2.78 5.69 -0.32
C LEU A 27 -3.59 6.40 -1.41
N ILE A 28 -3.91 5.71 -2.51
CA ILE A 28 -4.72 6.28 -3.60
C ILE A 28 -6.14 6.57 -3.12
N ASN A 29 -6.75 5.65 -2.37
CA ASN A 29 -8.08 5.87 -1.79
C ASN A 29 -8.07 7.05 -0.79
N ALA A 30 -7.04 7.13 0.06
CA ALA A 30 -6.86 8.27 0.96
C ALA A 30 -6.70 9.57 0.17
N LYS A 31 -5.91 9.58 -0.91
CA LYS A 31 -5.74 10.73 -1.80
C LYS A 31 -7.06 11.17 -2.43
N MET A 32 -7.87 10.24 -2.97
CA MET A 32 -9.17 10.58 -3.57
C MET A 32 -10.15 11.20 -2.56
N VAL A 33 -10.17 10.70 -1.32
CA VAL A 33 -10.99 11.29 -0.25
C VAL A 33 -10.44 12.67 0.12
N CYS A 34 -9.13 12.80 0.25
CA CYS A 34 -8.43 14.03 0.60
C CYS A 34 -8.45 15.12 -0.48
N GLU A 35 -8.72 14.77 -1.73
CA GLU A 35 -8.91 15.74 -2.81
C GLU A 35 -10.21 16.54 -2.63
N LYS A 36 -11.21 15.94 -1.98
CA LYS A 36 -12.53 16.54 -1.74
C LYS A 36 -12.72 17.04 -0.31
N GLN A 37 -11.85 16.65 0.63
CA GLN A 37 -12.00 16.92 2.07
C GLN A 37 -10.64 17.20 2.72
N GLU A 38 -10.61 18.04 3.75
CA GLU A 38 -9.35 18.42 4.42
C GLU A 38 -8.90 17.44 5.51
N VAL A 39 -9.81 16.54 5.90
CA VAL A 39 -9.63 15.56 6.99
C VAL A 39 -10.43 14.31 6.70
N PHE A 40 -9.86 13.14 7.01
CA PHE A 40 -10.54 11.85 6.94
C PHE A 40 -10.44 11.10 8.27
N TRP A 41 -11.42 10.25 8.56
CA TRP A 41 -11.54 9.55 9.83
C TRP A 41 -11.29 8.06 9.63
N ILE A 42 -10.29 7.50 10.33
CA ILE A 42 -10.08 6.05 10.41
C ILE A 42 -10.26 5.63 11.87
N LYS A 43 -11.23 4.76 12.13
CA LYS A 43 -11.53 4.20 13.47
C LYS A 43 -11.65 5.28 14.56
N GLY A 44 -12.26 6.42 14.25
CA GLY A 44 -12.47 7.54 15.19
C GLY A 44 -11.26 8.44 15.43
N THR A 45 -10.11 8.17 14.81
CA THR A 45 -8.96 9.08 14.80
C THR A 45 -9.03 9.98 13.56
N GLN A 46 -8.86 11.28 13.75
CA GLN A 46 -8.85 12.28 12.68
C GLN A 46 -7.44 12.38 12.08
N TYR A 47 -7.32 12.18 10.77
CA TYR A 47 -6.07 12.36 10.04
C TYR A 47 -6.20 13.57 9.10
N SER A 48 -5.22 14.47 9.18
CA SER A 48 -5.13 15.61 8.28
C SER A 48 -4.66 15.14 6.90
N CYS A 49 -5.34 15.61 5.86
CA CYS A 49 -5.00 15.33 4.47
C CYS A 49 -3.77 16.12 3.95
N SER A 50 -3.06 16.85 4.81
CA SER A 50 -1.93 17.71 4.41
C SER A 50 -0.80 16.98 3.65
N ILE A 51 -0.63 15.68 3.88
CA ILE A 51 0.37 14.86 3.18
C ILE A 51 -0.06 14.50 1.74
N PHE A 52 -1.36 14.57 1.45
CA PHE A 52 -1.96 14.14 0.18
C PHE A 52 -2.44 15.28 -0.73
N LYS A 53 -2.44 16.53 -0.25
CA LYS A 53 -2.67 17.74 -1.05
C LYS A 53 -1.38 18.23 -1.69
#